data_AF-A0A833QXC2-F1
#
_entry.id   AF-A0A833QXC2-F1
#
_cell.length_a   1.000
_cell.length_b   1.000
_cell.length_c   1.000
_cell.angle_alpha   90.00
_cell.angle_beta   90.00
_cell.angle_gamma   90.00
#
_symmetry.space_group_name_H-M   'P 1'
#
loop_
_entity.id
_entity.type
_entity.pdbx_description
1 polymer ?
#
loop_
_entity_poly.entity_id
_entity_poly.type
_entity_poly.pdbx_seq_one_letter_code
_entity_poly.pdbx_strand_id
1 'polypeptide(L)'
;MQASRARLFKEYKEVQREKSADPDIQLICDDSNIFKWTALIKGPSETPYEGGVFQLAFAIPEQYPLLPPQVRFLTKIFHPNVHFKISNSMKTMLESSNVDEDDEEAQTEGAAGCSGQD
;
A
#
# COMPACT_ATOMS: atom_id res chain seq x y z
N MET A 1 -10.45 6.28 -24.90
CA MET A 1 -11.68 5.92 -24.14
C MET A 1 -11.25 5.28 -22.83
N GLN A 2 -11.80 5.72 -21.69
CA GLN A 2 -11.52 5.16 -20.37
C GLN A 2 -12.12 3.74 -20.25
N ALA A 3 -11.41 2.73 -20.76
CA ALA A 3 -11.83 1.33 -20.68
C ALA A 3 -11.81 0.80 -19.22
N SER A 4 -10.97 1.39 -18.36
CA SER A 4 -10.81 1.02 -16.95
C SER A 4 -12.07 1.21 -16.13
N ARG A 5 -12.77 2.35 -16.29
CA ARG A 5 -13.91 2.73 -15.44
C ARG A 5 -15.07 1.75 -15.55
N ALA A 6 -15.43 1.33 -16.77
CA ALA A 6 -16.52 0.38 -16.99
C ALA A 6 -16.24 -0.98 -16.33
N ARG A 7 -14.98 -1.43 -16.39
CA ARG A 7 -14.55 -2.66 -15.71
C ARG A 7 -14.62 -2.50 -14.20
N LEU A 8 -14.09 -1.43 -13.64
CA LEU A 8 -14.11 -1.18 -12.19
C LEU A 8 -15.53 -1.11 -11.63
N PHE A 9 -16.49 -0.54 -12.37
CA PHE A 9 -17.89 -0.56 -11.95
C PHE A 9 -18.48 -1.96 -11.89
N LYS A 10 -18.05 -2.87 -12.75
CA LYS A 10 -18.48 -4.27 -12.71
C LYS A 10 -17.91 -4.96 -11.46
N GLU A 11 -16.60 -4.83 -11.23
CA GLU A 11 -15.92 -5.38 -10.05
C GLU A 11 -16.53 -4.82 -8.76
N TYR A 12 -16.83 -3.52 -8.70
CA TYR A 12 -17.49 -2.89 -7.56
C TYR A 12 -18.86 -3.51 -7.26
N LYS A 13 -19.68 -3.73 -8.29
CA LYS A 13 -20.99 -4.36 -8.11
C LYS A 13 -20.89 -5.82 -7.66
N GLU A 14 -19.85 -6.52 -8.10
CA GLU A 14 -19.57 -7.90 -7.71
C GLU A 14 -19.16 -7.95 -6.24
N VAL A 15 -18.21 -7.12 -5.82
CA VAL A 15 -17.80 -6.98 -4.41
C VAL A 15 -18.97 -6.57 -3.50
N GLN A 16 -19.85 -5.66 -3.93
CA GLN A 16 -21.03 -5.31 -3.14
C GLN A 16 -22.03 -6.47 -3.01
N ARG A 17 -22.09 -7.37 -4.01
CA ARG A 17 -22.93 -8.56 -3.95
C ARG A 17 -22.30 -9.65 -3.07
N GLU A 18 -20.99 -9.78 -3.14
CA GLU A 18 -20.18 -10.79 -2.44
C GLU A 18 -19.65 -10.28 -1.09
N LYS A 19 -20.26 -9.22 -0.53
CA LYS A 19 -19.89 -8.60 0.75
C LYS A 19 -19.88 -9.57 1.95
N SER A 20 -20.31 -10.81 1.73
CA SER A 20 -20.42 -11.91 2.68
C SER A 20 -19.38 -13.03 2.45
N ALA A 21 -18.47 -12.90 1.49
CA ALA A 21 -17.54 -13.98 1.11
C ALA A 21 -16.58 -14.32 2.25
N ASP A 22 -16.02 -13.32 2.92
CA ASP A 22 -15.15 -13.49 4.08
C ASP A 22 -15.45 -12.43 5.16
N PRO A 23 -15.80 -12.82 6.40
CA PRO A 23 -16.07 -11.87 7.49
C PRO A 23 -14.82 -11.11 7.98
N ASP A 24 -13.65 -11.57 7.54
CA ASP A 24 -12.35 -11.04 7.92
C ASP A 24 -11.78 -10.07 6.89
N ILE A 25 -12.38 -9.96 5.70
CA ILE A 25 -11.94 -9.05 4.65
C ILE A 25 -13.08 -8.09 4.29
N GLN A 26 -12.85 -6.80 4.42
CA GLN A 26 -13.80 -5.76 4.03
C GLN A 26 -13.17 -4.84 2.99
N LEU A 27 -13.84 -4.69 1.84
CA LEU A 27 -13.44 -3.76 0.77
C LEU A 27 -14.42 -2.59 0.72
N ILE A 28 -13.86 -1.38 0.70
CA ILE A 28 -14.58 -0.10 0.70
C ILE A 28 -14.09 0.71 -0.49
N CYS A 29 -14.98 1.03 -1.43
CA CYS A 29 -14.68 1.94 -2.52
C CYS A 29 -14.94 3.38 -2.07
N ASP A 30 -14.13 4.33 -2.57
CA ASP A 30 -14.43 5.75 -2.43
C ASP A 30 -15.54 6.15 -3.41
N ASP A 31 -16.65 6.68 -2.90
CA ASP A 31 -17.81 7.11 -3.69
C ASP A 31 -17.47 8.26 -4.66
N SER A 32 -16.48 9.09 -4.32
CA SER A 32 -16.03 10.20 -5.15
C SER A 32 -15.09 9.74 -6.26
N ASN A 33 -14.36 8.65 -6.04
CA ASN A 33 -13.32 8.17 -6.94
C ASN A 33 -13.21 6.64 -6.94
N ILE A 34 -13.82 6.01 -7.96
CA ILE A 34 -13.76 4.56 -8.17
C ILE A 34 -12.36 3.99 -8.43
N PHE A 35 -11.33 4.84 -8.58
CA PHE A 35 -9.94 4.40 -8.67
C PHE A 35 -9.26 4.27 -7.30
N LYS A 36 -9.94 4.65 -6.21
CA LYS A 36 -9.43 4.55 -4.84
C LYS A 36 -10.27 3.60 -4.01
N TRP A 37 -9.61 2.62 -3.42
CA TRP A 37 -10.26 1.63 -2.57
C TRP A 37 -9.47 1.45 -1.28
N THR A 38 -10.17 1.08 -0.22
CA THR A 38 -9.60 0.75 1.07
C THR A 38 -10.01 -0.66 1.42
N ALA A 39 -9.08 -1.53 1.79
CA ALA A 39 -9.40 -2.82 2.39
C ALA A 39 -9.04 -2.82 3.87
N LEU A 40 -9.87 -3.49 4.66
CA LEU A 40 -9.58 -3.86 6.03
C LEU A 40 -9.50 -5.38 6.09
N ILE A 41 -8.39 -5.89 6.59
CA ILE A 41 -8.13 -7.32 6.73
C ILE A 41 -7.92 -7.59 8.22
N LYS A 42 -8.73 -8.46 8.80
CA LYS A 42 -8.46 -8.98 10.14
C LYS A 42 -7.37 -10.03 10.05
N GLY A 43 -6.44 -9.98 10.99
CA GLY A 43 -5.40 -11.00 11.08
C GLY A 43 -6.03 -12.37 11.38
N PRO A 44 -5.73 -13.39 10.56
CA PRO A 44 -6.30 -14.72 10.74
C PRO A 44 -5.87 -15.33 12.07
N SER A 45 -6.74 -16.16 12.65
CA SER A 45 -6.41 -16.98 13.82
C SER A 45 -5.21 -17.88 13.52
N GLU A 46 -4.46 -18.23 14.57
CA GLU A 46 -3.26 -19.09 14.46
C GLU A 46 -2.07 -18.44 13.73
N THR A 47 -2.09 -17.11 13.57
CA THR A 47 -0.95 -16.33 13.08
C THR A 47 -0.52 -15.30 14.12
N PRO A 48 0.74 -14.80 14.10
CA PRO A 48 1.16 -13.72 15.00
C PRO A 48 0.40 -12.41 14.80
N TYR A 49 -0.45 -12.34 13.78
CA TYR A 49 -1.29 -11.19 13.45
C TYR A 49 -2.71 -11.32 14.02
N GLU A 50 -3.03 -12.42 14.69
CA GLU A 50 -4.34 -12.67 15.28
C GLU A 50 -4.79 -11.50 16.17
N GLY A 51 -6.04 -11.07 15.98
CA GLY A 51 -6.62 -9.92 16.69
C GLY A 51 -6.18 -8.55 16.14
N GLY A 52 -5.25 -8.50 15.18
CA GLY A 52 -4.87 -7.29 14.46
C GLY A 52 -5.87 -6.94 13.35
N VAL A 53 -5.97 -5.65 13.02
CA VAL A 53 -6.70 -5.17 11.84
C VAL A 53 -5.73 -4.37 10.97
N PHE A 54 -5.56 -4.82 9.73
CA PHE A 54 -4.65 -4.22 8.75
C PHE A 54 -5.45 -3.43 7.73
N GLN A 55 -5.06 -2.18 7.54
CA GLN A 55 -5.70 -1.29 6.58
C GLN A 55 -4.80 -1.14 5.36
N LEU A 56 -5.34 -1.40 4.18
CA LEU A 56 -4.66 -1.29 2.89
C LEU A 56 -5.36 -0.25 2.03
N ALA A 57 -4.57 0.60 1.37
CA ALA A 57 -5.03 1.54 0.37
C ALA A 57 -4.66 1.05 -1.02
N PHE A 58 -5.62 1.06 -1.93
CA PHE A 58 -5.47 0.68 -3.33
C PHE A 58 -5.64 1.92 -4.21
N ALA A 59 -4.68 2.12 -5.10
CA ALA A 59 -4.71 3.12 -6.15
C ALA A 59 -4.71 2.42 -7.51
N ILE A 60 -5.81 2.53 -8.23
CA ILE A 60 -5.99 1.88 -9.52
C ILE A 60 -5.60 2.88 -10.62
N PRO A 61 -4.64 2.55 -11.48
CA PRO A 61 -4.27 3.46 -12.58
C PRO A 61 -5.37 3.51 -13.65
N GLU A 62 -5.44 4.61 -14.39
CA GLU A 62 -6.41 4.75 -15.49
C GLU A 62 -6.19 3.72 -16.61
N GLN A 63 -4.97 3.19 -16.71
CA GLN A 63 -4.58 2.16 -17.67
C GLN A 63 -5.00 0.75 -17.23
N TYR A 64 -5.68 0.59 -16.10
CA TYR A 64 -6.22 -0.71 -15.71
C TYR A 64 -7.14 -1.28 -16.82
N PRO A 65 -7.02 -2.56 -17.20
CA PRO A 65 -6.24 -3.63 -16.57
C PRO A 65 -4.81 -3.82 -17.10
N LEU A 66 -4.33 -2.99 -18.03
CA LEU A 66 -2.98 -3.11 -18.61
C LEU A 66 -1.90 -2.91 -17.55
N LEU A 67 -2.14 -1.98 -16.63
CA LEU A 67 -1.30 -1.80 -15.43
C LEU A 67 -2.05 -2.32 -14.19
N PRO A 68 -1.34 -3.03 -13.29
CA PRO A 68 -1.93 -3.54 -12.06
C PRO A 68 -2.25 -2.41 -11.07
N PRO A 69 -3.19 -2.63 -10.14
CA PRO A 69 -3.43 -1.70 -9.04
C PRO A 69 -2.20 -1.64 -8.12
N GLN A 70 -1.98 -0.46 -7.57
CA GLN A 70 -0.95 -0.19 -6.59
C GLN A 70 -1.53 -0.33 -5.19
N VAL A 71 -0.82 -1.02 -4.29
CA VAL A 71 -1.31 -1.31 -2.94
C VAL A 71 -0.33 -0.80 -1.90
N ARG A 72 -0.85 -0.22 -0.82
CA ARG A 72 -0.04 0.26 0.31
C ARG A 72 -0.69 -0.14 1.63
N PHE A 73 0.09 -0.73 2.53
CA PHE A 73 -0.32 -0.91 3.92
C PHE A 73 -0.26 0.44 4.64
N LEU A 74 -1.39 0.88 5.18
CA LEU A 74 -1.47 2.05 6.06
C LEU A 74 -1.10 1.68 7.49
N THR A 75 -1.41 0.45 7.89
CA THR A 75 -1.02 -0.11 9.19
C THR A 75 0.41 -0.62 9.17
N LYS A 76 1.19 -0.30 10.21
CA LYS A 76 2.54 -0.81 10.38
C LYS A 76 2.46 -2.32 10.61
N ILE A 77 2.97 -3.11 9.66
CA ILE A 77 3.04 -4.56 9.74
C ILE A 77 4.49 -5.02 9.52
N PHE A 78 4.94 -5.98 10.32
CA PHE A 78 6.21 -6.65 10.13
C PHE A 78 5.92 -7.97 9.41
N HIS A 79 5.95 -7.95 8.08
CA HIS A 79 5.76 -9.14 7.24
C HIS A 79 6.97 -9.28 6.31
N PRO A 80 7.50 -10.50 6.06
CA PRO A 80 8.68 -10.68 5.19
C PRO A 80 8.56 -10.02 3.81
N ASN A 81 7.34 -9.92 3.30
CA ASN A 81 7.02 -9.30 2.01
C ASN A 81 6.47 -7.86 2.09
N VAL A 82 6.49 -7.22 3.28
CA VAL A 82 6.05 -5.83 3.46
C VAL A 82 7.17 -5.04 4.13
N HIS A 83 7.84 -4.22 3.34
CA HIS A 83 8.89 -3.34 3.85
C HIS A 83 8.26 -2.12 4.52
N PHE A 84 8.62 -1.89 5.78
CA PHE A 84 8.11 -0.80 6.61
C PHE A 84 8.60 0.60 6.20
N LYS A 85 9.58 0.72 5.29
CA LYS A 85 10.09 2.03 4.86
C LYS A 85 8.96 2.83 4.20
N ILE A 86 8.47 3.83 4.93
CA ILE A 86 7.57 4.89 4.46
C ILE A 86 8.40 5.79 3.53
N SER A 87 8.74 5.30 2.35
CA SER A 87 9.33 6.13 1.29
C SER A 87 8.60 5.82 0.00
N ASN A 88 7.40 6.40 -0.14
CA ASN A 88 6.66 6.63 -1.38
C ASN A 88 6.50 5.51 -2.45
N SER A 89 6.98 4.29 -2.23
CA SER A 89 6.97 3.21 -3.20
C SER A 89 5.65 2.45 -3.08
N MET A 90 4.68 2.92 -3.86
CA MET A 90 3.49 2.15 -4.19
C MET A 90 3.93 0.89 -4.95
N LYS A 91 4.01 -0.26 -4.25
CA LYS A 91 4.43 -1.53 -4.86
C LYS A 91 3.21 -2.25 -5.45
N THR A 92 3.37 -2.82 -6.63
CA THR A 92 2.37 -3.70 -7.25
C THR A 92 2.50 -5.09 -6.60
N MET A 93 1.38 -5.79 -6.38
CA MET A 93 1.41 -7.11 -5.72
C MET A 93 2.13 -8.19 -6.55
N LEU A 94 2.42 -7.92 -7.83
CA LEU A 94 3.07 -8.84 -8.76
C LEU A 94 4.59 -8.68 -8.82
N GLU A 95 5.19 -7.68 -8.16
CA GLU A 95 6.63 -7.45 -8.25
C GLU A 95 7.39 -8.28 -7.20
N SER A 96 7.46 -9.58 -7.44
CA SER A 96 8.47 -10.46 -6.86
C SER A 96 9.85 -9.98 -7.31
N SER A 97 10.74 -9.75 -6.35
CA SER A 97 12.21 -9.63 -6.50
C SER A 97 12.74 -8.58 -7.49
N ASN A 98 13.41 -7.54 -6.97
CA ASN A 98 14.85 -7.31 -7.14
C ASN A 98 15.23 -6.07 -6.31
N VAL A 99 15.97 -6.29 -5.22
CA VAL A 99 17.40 -5.96 -5.02
C VAL A 99 17.61 -4.45 -4.83
N ASP A 100 17.88 -4.12 -3.57
CA ASP A 100 18.39 -2.85 -3.07
C ASP A 100 19.60 -2.38 -3.91
N GLU A 101 19.54 -1.17 -4.46
CA GLU A 101 20.75 -0.39 -4.77
C GLU A 101 20.93 0.60 -3.61
N ASP A 102 21.96 0.32 -2.82
CA ASP A 102 22.41 1.05 -1.65
C ASP A 102 22.69 2.55 -1.97
N ASP A 103 22.11 3.43 -1.15
CA ASP A 103 22.48 4.85 -1.03
C ASP A 103 23.85 4.93 -0.33
N GLU A 104 24.92 5.15 -1.10
CA GLU A 104 26.23 5.52 -0.58
C GLU A 104 26.27 7.04 -0.34
N GLU A 105 25.80 7.48 0.82
CA GLU A 105 26.10 8.83 1.33
C GLU A 105 27.07 8.70 2.51
N ALA A 106 28.35 8.88 2.23
CA ALA A 106 29.37 9.06 3.25
C ALA A 106 30.33 10.17 2.84
N GLN A 107 30.72 10.96 3.86
CA GLN A 107 31.82 11.93 3.95
C GLN A 107 31.39 13.40 3.73
N THR A 108 31.48 14.33 4.69
CA THR A 108 32.22 14.39 5.96
C THR A 108 31.61 15.43 6.90
N GLU A 109 31.60 15.14 8.21
CA GLU A 109 31.41 16.11 9.30
C GLU A 109 32.78 16.58 9.85
N GLY A 110 32.82 17.78 10.43
CA GLY A 110 33.89 18.27 11.31
C GLY A 110 34.21 19.76 11.09
N ALA A 111 33.51 20.75 11.66
CA ALA A 111 33.37 21.14 13.07
C ALA A 111 34.61 21.82 13.70
N ALA A 112 34.54 23.15 13.86
CA ALA A 112 35.06 23.98 14.97
C ALA A 112 34.40 25.38 14.80
N GLY A 113 33.55 25.91 15.70
CA GLY A 113 33.76 26.19 17.13
C GLY A 113 34.31 27.63 17.27
N CYS A 114 33.49 28.69 17.28
CA CYS A 114 32.80 29.35 18.40
C CYS A 114 33.65 30.41 19.19
N SER A 115 33.02 31.57 19.48
CA SER A 115 33.40 32.71 20.36
C SER A 115 34.56 33.62 19.90
N GLY A 116 34.60 34.96 20.07
CA GLY A 116 33.81 35.96 20.80
C GLY A 116 34.77 36.99 21.46
N GLN A 117 34.61 38.31 21.20
CA GLN A 117 35.21 39.50 21.88
C GLN A 117 36.77 39.62 21.82
N ASP A 118 37.42 40.77 21.64
CA ASP A 118 37.19 42.21 21.93
C ASP A 118 37.68 43.09 20.77
#